data_AF-A0A381QA47-F1
#
_entry.id   AF-A0A381QA47-F1
#
_cell.length_a   1.000
_cell.length_b   1.000
_cell.length_c   1.000
_cell.angle_alpha   90.00
_cell.angle_beta   90.00
_cell.angle_gamma   90.00
#
_symmetry.space_group_name_H-M   'P 1'
#
loop_
_entity.id
_entity.type
_entity.pdbx_description
1 polymer ?
#
loop_
_entity_poly.entity_id
_entity_poly.type
_entity_poly.pdbx_seq_one_letter_code
_entity_poly.pdbx_strand_id
1 'polypeptide(L)'
;MFEKFKKKWKIETSFQLIIIFIVFAITGSVAAKMSDPITAYLNLDNLPGLFYWPIRILIVFPLYQILLVWFGFVFGVFVSIITFQKDKFIFNFFLKMSIVFSKKMIKFLSFGLFFNN
;
A
#
# COMPACT_ATOMS: atom_id res chain seq x y z
N MET A 1 23.06 1.42 3.28
CA MET A 1 21.62 1.68 3.53
C MET A 1 20.71 0.75 2.73
N PHE A 2 20.93 0.63 1.41
CA PHE A 2 20.19 -0.30 0.53
C PHE A 2 20.21 -1.77 0.98
N GLU A 3 21.38 -2.28 1.38
CA GLU A 3 21.53 -3.68 1.83
C GLU A 3 20.71 -4.02 3.09
N LYS A 4 20.51 -3.05 3.99
CA LYS A 4 19.65 -3.24 5.18
C LYS A 4 18.18 -3.37 4.80
N PHE A 5 17.73 -2.64 3.77
CA PHE A 5 16.36 -2.73 3.26
C PHE A 5 16.12 -4.06 2.53
N LYS A 6 17.03 -4.44 1.63
CA LYS A 6 16.97 -5.75 0.95
C LYS A 6 16.92 -6.90 1.95
N LYS A 7 17.78 -6.87 2.97
CA LYS A 7 17.82 -7.91 4.02
C LYS A 7 16.56 -7.92 4.90
N LYS A 8 15.97 -6.77 5.21
CA LYS A 8 14.73 -6.66 6.00
C LYS A 8 13.52 -7.25 5.28
N TRP A 9 13.49 -7.11 3.95
CA TRP A 9 12.37 -7.54 3.12
C TRP A 9 12.65 -8.79 2.28
N LYS A 10 13.84 -9.40 2.43
CA LYS A 10 14.31 -10.57 1.68
C LYS A 10 14.26 -10.38 0.15
N ILE A 11 14.61 -9.19 -0.31
CA ILE A 11 14.68 -8.89 -1.76
C ILE A 11 16.01 -9.41 -2.26
N GLU A 12 15.97 -10.39 -3.17
CA GLU A 12 17.17 -11.10 -3.64
C GLU A 12 17.66 -10.55 -4.98
N THR A 13 16.76 -10.05 -5.83
CA THR A 13 17.10 -9.66 -7.21
C THR A 13 16.65 -8.24 -7.56
N SER A 14 17.45 -7.52 -8.35
CA SER A 14 17.09 -6.18 -8.87
C SER A 14 15.79 -6.16 -9.70
N PHE A 15 15.46 -7.27 -10.35
CA PHE A 15 14.20 -7.44 -11.08
C PHE A 15 12.97 -7.32 -10.17
N GLN A 16 13.03 -7.88 -8.95
CA GLN A 16 11.95 -7.76 -7.96
C GLN A 16 11.74 -6.29 -7.56
N LEU A 17 12.81 -5.50 -7.43
CA LEU A 17 12.71 -4.07 -7.12
C LEU A 17 11.97 -3.30 -8.21
N ILE A 18 12.26 -3.57 -9.49
CA ILE A 18 11.60 -2.90 -10.62
C ILE A 18 10.09 -3.18 -10.57
N ILE A 19 9.70 -4.44 -10.38
CA ILE A 19 8.29 -4.81 -10.27
C ILE A 19 7.63 -4.11 -9.09
N ILE A 20 8.32 -4.06 -7.94
CA ILE A 20 7.81 -3.37 -6.76
C ILE A 20 7.53 -1.89 -7.07
N PHE A 21 8.47 -1.19 -7.73
CA PHE A 21 8.28 0.21 -8.12
C PHE A 21 7.13 0.41 -9.10
N ILE A 22 6.97 -0.49 -10.08
CA ILE A 22 5.86 -0.44 -11.03
C ILE A 22 4.51 -0.59 -10.30
N VAL A 23 4.41 -1.59 -9.42
CA VAL A 23 3.20 -1.81 -8.61
C VAL A 23 2.90 -0.57 -7.77
N PHE A 24 3.90 0.07 -7.17
CA PHE A 24 3.72 1.31 -6.40
C PHE A 24 3.23 2.49 -7.25
N ALA A 25 3.80 2.69 -8.44
CA ALA A 25 3.40 3.77 -9.32
C ALA A 25 1.94 3.61 -9.78
N ILE A 26 1.54 2.38 -10.15
CA ILE A 26 0.17 2.07 -10.57
C ILE A 26 -0.80 2.22 -9.39
N THR A 27 -0.52 1.55 -8.27
CA THR A 27 -1.39 1.61 -7.07
C THR A 27 -1.57 3.03 -6.56
N GLY A 28 -0.52 3.84 -6.55
CA GLY A 28 -0.59 5.25 -6.12
C GLY A 28 -1.48 6.08 -7.04
N SER A 29 -1.30 5.94 -8.35
CA SER A 29 -2.10 6.67 -9.34
C SER A 29 -3.58 6.27 -9.29
N VAL A 30 -3.86 4.97 -9.18
CA VAL A 30 -5.24 4.46 -9.11
C VAL A 30 -5.91 4.87 -7.79
N ALA A 31 -5.21 4.80 -6.65
CA ALA A 31 -5.77 5.20 -5.37
C ALA A 31 -6.10 6.71 -5.33
N ALA A 32 -5.26 7.56 -5.92
CA ALA A 32 -5.55 8.99 -6.03
C ALA A 32 -6.84 9.23 -6.83
N LYS A 33 -6.98 8.60 -8.00
CA LYS A 33 -8.17 8.74 -8.85
C LYS A 33 -9.43 8.14 -8.21
N MET A 34 -9.31 7.02 -7.49
CA MET A 34 -10.44 6.41 -6.78
C MET A 34 -10.84 7.17 -5.52
N SER A 35 -9.98 8.04 -4.99
CA SER A 35 -10.34 8.84 -3.81
C SER A 35 -11.37 9.93 -4.09
N ASP A 36 -11.39 10.47 -5.31
CA ASP A 36 -12.31 11.54 -5.72
C ASP A 36 -13.79 11.13 -5.61
N PRO A 37 -14.25 10.00 -6.19
CA PRO A 37 -15.65 9.59 -6.07
C PRO A 37 -16.06 9.25 -4.63
N ILE A 38 -15.13 8.75 -3.81
CA ILE A 38 -15.42 8.46 -2.40
C ILE A 38 -15.58 9.76 -1.61
N THR A 39 -14.76 10.76 -1.91
CA THR A 39 -14.82 12.08 -1.27
C THR A 39 -16.10 12.83 -1.65
N ALA A 40 -16.51 12.73 -2.92
CA ALA A 40 -17.77 13.27 -3.42
C ALA A 40 -19.00 12.54 -2.83
N TYR A 41 -18.97 11.21 -2.73
CA TYR A 41 -20.05 10.43 -2.12
C TYR A 41 -20.28 10.82 -0.65
N LEU A 42 -19.20 11.13 0.07
CA LEU A 42 -19.26 11.58 1.45
C LEU A 42 -19.59 13.08 1.61
N ASN A 43 -19.87 13.80 0.51
CA ASN A 43 -20.19 15.23 0.49
C ASN A 43 -19.17 16.09 1.28
N LEU A 44 -17.89 15.73 1.20
CA LEU A 44 -16.84 16.43 1.95
C LEU A 44 -16.54 17.84 1.39
N ASP A 45 -17.17 18.21 0.28
CA ASP A 45 -16.98 19.49 -0.42
C ASP A 45 -17.47 20.71 0.39
N ASN A 46 -18.38 20.49 1.35
CA ASN A 46 -18.86 21.53 2.26
C ASN A 46 -17.98 21.72 3.51
N LEU A 47 -16.96 20.88 3.71
CA LEU A 47 -16.05 21.05 4.85
C LEU A 47 -14.96 22.09 4.54
N PRO A 48 -14.53 22.86 5.55
CA PRO A 48 -13.36 23.72 5.42
C PRO A 48 -12.16 22.89 4.96
N GLY A 49 -11.32 23.46 4.07
CA GLY A 49 -10.15 22.77 3.52
C GLY A 49 -9.21 22.16 4.57
N LEU A 50 -9.19 22.74 5.78
CA LEU A 50 -8.45 22.25 6.94
C LEU A 50 -8.91 20.86 7.43
N PHE A 51 -10.21 20.55 7.34
CA PHE A 51 -10.77 19.24 7.71
C PHE A 51 -10.84 18.29 6.51
N TYR A 52 -11.08 18.83 5.32
CA TYR A 52 -11.12 18.08 4.08
C TYR A 52 -9.86 17.23 3.86
N TRP A 53 -8.67 17.84 3.95
CA TRP A 53 -7.41 17.16 3.64
C TRP A 53 -7.07 15.99 4.59
N PRO A 54 -7.13 16.16 5.93
CA PRO A 54 -6.91 15.05 6.86
C PRO A 54 -7.88 13.89 6.67
N ILE A 55 -9.17 14.20 6.47
CA ILE A 55 -10.21 13.18 6.26
C ILE A 55 -9.97 12.44 4.94
N ARG A 56 -9.64 13.18 3.87
CA ARG A 56 -9.31 12.59 2.57
C ARG A 56 -8.13 11.64 2.67
N ILE A 57 -7.03 12.03 3.33
CA ILE A 57 -5.87 11.15 3.56
C ILE A 57 -6.27 9.89 4.33
N LEU A 58 -7.13 10.04 5.35
CA LEU A 58 -7.62 8.92 6.15
C LEU A 58 -8.49 7.94 5.35
N ILE A 59 -9.15 8.39 4.30
CA ILE A 59 -9.95 7.56 3.37
C ILE A 59 -9.08 6.94 2.28
N VAL A 60 -8.17 7.72 1.68
CA VAL A 60 -7.25 7.25 0.63
C VAL A 60 -6.36 6.14 1.18
N PHE A 61 -5.95 6.24 2.45
CA PHE A 61 -5.02 5.29 3.04
C PHE A 61 -5.55 3.84 3.09
N PRO A 62 -6.72 3.52 3.68
CA PRO A 62 -7.31 2.17 3.63
C PRO A 62 -7.50 1.67 2.20
N LEU A 63 -7.98 2.54 1.30
CA LEU A 63 -8.16 2.20 -0.10
C LEU A 63 -6.83 1.76 -0.73
N TYR A 64 -5.78 2.53 -0.50
CA TYR A 64 -4.43 2.22 -0.96
C TYR A 64 -3.92 0.89 -0.40
N GLN A 65 -4.20 0.56 0.86
CA GLN A 65 -3.80 -0.72 1.45
C GLN A 65 -4.48 -1.92 0.78
N ILE A 66 -5.75 -1.79 0.41
CA ILE A 66 -6.51 -2.82 -0.33
C ILE A 66 -5.93 -2.98 -1.75
N LEU A 67 -5.71 -1.85 -2.44
CA LEU A 67 -5.14 -1.85 -3.78
C LEU A 67 -3.73 -2.45 -3.81
N LEU A 68 -2.88 -2.14 -2.83
CA LEU A 68 -1.54 -2.72 -2.74
C LEU A 68 -1.57 -4.24 -2.66
N VAL A 69 -2.48 -4.82 -1.86
CA VAL A 69 -2.62 -6.29 -1.76
C VAL A 69 -3.15 -6.86 -3.06
N TRP A 70 -4.12 -6.20 -3.67
CA TRP A 70 -4.73 -6.65 -4.93
C TRP A 70 -3.74 -6.64 -6.10
N PHE A 71 -3.03 -5.53 -6.31
CA PHE A 71 -2.00 -5.45 -7.35
C PHE A 71 -0.80 -6.35 -7.03
N GLY A 72 -0.42 -6.50 -5.75
CA GLY A 72 0.60 -7.46 -5.35
C GLY A 72 0.22 -8.92 -5.69
N PHE A 73 -1.06 -9.27 -5.59
CA PHE A 73 -1.57 -10.57 -6.04
C PHE A 73 -1.50 -10.71 -7.56
N VAL A 74 -2.01 -9.73 -8.32
CA VAL A 74 -2.00 -9.75 -9.79
C VAL A 74 -0.58 -9.86 -10.34
N PHE A 75 0.34 -9.03 -9.84
CA PHE A 75 1.74 -9.07 -10.29
C PHE A 75 2.48 -10.33 -9.83
N GLY A 76 2.16 -10.88 -8.66
CA GLY A 76 2.70 -12.18 -8.24
C GLY A 76 2.29 -13.32 -9.17
N VAL A 77 1.04 -13.34 -9.63
CA VAL A 77 0.56 -14.29 -10.64
C VAL A 77 1.25 -14.05 -11.99
N PHE A 78 1.33 -12.80 -12.43
CA PHE A 78 1.98 -12.44 -13.71
C PHE A 78 3.45 -12.86 -13.76
N VAL A 79 4.21 -12.59 -12.70
CA VAL A 79 5.61 -13.01 -12.59
C VAL A 79 5.74 -14.52 -12.50
N SER A 80 4.79 -15.19 -11.85
CA SER A 80 4.75 -16.65 -11.82
C SER A 80 4.55 -17.26 -13.21
N ILE A 81 3.74 -16.63 -14.05
CA ILE A 81 3.50 -17.05 -15.43
C ILE A 81 4.76 -16.82 -16.28
N ILE A 82 5.39 -15.64 -16.19
CA ILE A 82 6.60 -15.32 -16.98
C ILE A 82 7.79 -16.21 -16.60
N THR A 83 7.96 -16.45 -15.31
CA THR A 83 9.11 -17.21 -14.80
C THR A 83 8.85 -18.73 -14.83
N PHE A 84 7.62 -19.16 -15.17
CA PHE A 84 7.15 -20.56 -15.09
C PHE A 84 7.40 -21.21 -13.71
N GLN A 85 7.52 -20.40 -12.67
CA GLN A 85 7.79 -20.81 -11.30
C GLN A 85 6.83 -20.09 -10.37
N LYS A 86 6.41 -20.75 -9.28
CA LYS A 86 5.45 -20.17 -8.35
C LYS A 86 6.11 -19.08 -7.51
N ASP A 87 5.96 -17.82 -7.90
CA ASP A 87 6.44 -16.69 -7.12
C ASP A 87 5.41 -16.30 -6.05
N LYS A 88 5.80 -16.45 -4.79
CA LYS A 88 5.04 -15.96 -3.63
C LYS A 88 5.65 -14.70 -3.03
N PHE A 89 6.81 -14.28 -3.52
CA PHE A 89 7.56 -13.17 -2.95
C PHE A 89 6.79 -11.86 -3.09
N ILE A 90 6.36 -11.52 -4.31
CA ILE A 90 5.70 -10.24 -4.60
C ILE A 90 4.43 -10.07 -3.77
N PHE A 91 3.56 -11.08 -3.75
CA PHE A 91 2.34 -11.04 -2.94
C PHE A 91 2.64 -10.89 -1.45
N ASN A 92 3.54 -11.73 -0.91
CA ASN A 92 3.88 -11.69 0.52
C ASN A 92 4.56 -10.38 0.91
N PHE A 93 5.34 -9.78 0.01
CA PHE A 93 5.98 -8.49 0.22
C PHE A 93 4.92 -7.39 0.41
N PHE A 94 3.97 -7.28 -0.52
CA PHE A 94 2.91 -6.27 -0.46
C PHE A 94 1.92 -6.51 0.67
N LEU A 95 1.58 -7.78 0.95
CA LEU A 95 0.72 -8.14 2.08
C LEU A 95 1.39 -7.78 3.41
N LYS A 96 2.65 -8.16 3.62
CA LYS A 96 3.39 -7.82 4.83
C LYS A 96 3.52 -6.32 4.99
N MET A 97 3.79 -5.60 3.90
CA MET A 97 3.87 -4.15 3.92
C MET A 97 2.54 -3.50 4.31
N SER A 98 1.44 -3.94 3.72
CA SER A 98 0.11 -3.42 4.00
C SER A 98 -0.26 -3.60 5.49
N ILE A 99 0.06 -4.76 6.06
CA ILE A 99 -0.13 -5.04 7.49
C ILE A 99 0.74 -4.13 8.36
N VAL A 100 2.03 -3.99 8.04
CA VAL A 100 2.96 -3.16 8.83
C VAL A 100 2.53 -1.69 8.80
N PHE A 101 2.11 -1.18 7.65
CA PHE A 101 1.64 0.20 7.51
C PHE A 101 0.32 0.42 8.22
N SER A 102 -0.64 -0.51 8.08
CA SER A 102 -1.90 -0.45 8.81
C SER A 102 -1.68 -0.44 10.33
N LYS A 103 -0.85 -1.35 10.85
CA LYS A 103 -0.50 -1.37 12.29
C LYS A 103 0.15 -0.06 12.75
N LYS A 104 1.05 0.50 11.95
CA LYS A 104 1.72 1.76 12.26
C LYS A 104 0.73 2.93 12.26
N MET A 105 -0.20 2.95 11.30
CA MET A 105 -1.25 3.96 11.22
C MET A 105 -2.21 3.88 12.41
N ILE A 106 -2.68 2.69 12.78
CA ILE A 106 -3.55 2.52 13.94
C ILE A 106 -2.82 2.94 15.21
N LYS A 107 -1.53 2.57 15.37
CA LYS A 107 -0.72 3.02 16.50
C LYS A 107 -0.59 4.55 16.55
N PHE A 108 -0.44 5.20 15.39
CA PHE A 108 -0.39 6.67 15.29
C PHE A 108 -1.72 7.33 15.68
N LEU A 109 -2.83 6.87 15.10
CA LEU A 109 -4.18 7.39 15.40
C LEU A 109 -4.59 7.14 16.85
N SER A 110 -4.13 6.04 17.43
CA SER A 110 -4.34 5.68 18.84
C SER A 110 -3.44 6.44 19.82
N PHE A 111 -2.55 7.33 19.35
CA PHE A 111 -1.49 7.95 20.18
C PHE A 111 -0.68 6.93 21.01
N GLY A 112 -0.51 5.71 20.48
CA GLY A 112 0.22 4.65 21.16
C GLY A 112 -0.56 3.83 22.21
N LEU A 113 -1.84 4.09 22.44
CA LEU A 113 -2.65 3.38 23.45
C LEU A 113 -2.86 1.88 23.15
N PHE A 114 -3.05 1.47 21.89
CA PHE A 114 -3.41 0.09 21.55
C PHE A 114 -2.25 -0.87 21.21
N PHE A 115 -1.01 -0.38 21.03
CA PHE A 115 0.11 -1.20 20.50
C PHE A 115 1.43 -0.94 21.23
N ASN A 116 1.40 -0.97 22.55
CA ASN A 116 2.59 -1.15 23.40
C ASN A 116 2.73 -2.63 23.75
N ASN A 117 3.28 -3.42 22.83
CA ASN A 117 3.98 -4.68 23.10
C ASN A 117 4.80 -5.08 21.88
#